data_AF-A0AAV7RUE2-F1
#
_entry.id   AF-A0AAV7RUE2-F1
#
_cell.length_a   1.000
_cell.length_b   1.000
_cell.length_c   1.000
_cell.angle_alpha   90.00
_cell.angle_beta   90.00
_cell.angle_gamma   90.00
#
_symmetry.space_group_name_H-M   'P 1'
#
loop_
_entity.id
_entity.type
_entity.pdbx_description
1 polymer ?
#
loop_
_entity_poly.entity_id
_entity_poly.type
_entity_poly.pdbx_seq_one_letter_code
_entity_poly.pdbx_strand_id
1 'polypeptide(L)' 'EEGIIKEIDISHHVKEGFEKADPSQFELLKVLGQGSYGKVFLVRKIKGSDSGQLYAMKVLKKATLK' A
#
# COMPACT_ATOMS: atom_id res chain seq x y z
N GLU A 1 -18.12 -11.52 18.83
CA GLU A 1 -17.91 -12.32 17.61
C GLU A 1 -16.65 -11.82 16.92
N GLU A 2 -15.57 -12.58 16.99
CA GLU A 2 -14.33 -12.26 16.29
C GLU A 2 -14.54 -12.55 14.81
N GLY A 3 -14.67 -11.49 14.01
CA GLY A 3 -14.88 -11.59 12.58
C GLY A 3 -13.70 -12.30 11.90
N ILE A 4 -13.99 -13.40 11.20
CA ILE A 4 -13.04 -14.16 10.40
C ILE A 4 -12.32 -13.20 9.44
N ILE A 5 -11.04 -12.95 9.69
CA ILE A 5 -10.18 -12.17 8.79
C ILE A 5 -9.94 -13.05 7.56
N LYS A 6 -10.64 -12.77 6.47
CA LYS A 6 -10.38 -13.42 5.18
C LYS A 6 -9.09 -12.84 4.61
N GLU A 7 -8.03 -13.65 4.60
CA GLU A 7 -6.79 -13.31 3.90
C GLU A 7 -7.08 -13.19 2.40
N ILE A 8 -6.62 -12.09 1.79
CA ILE A 8 -6.74 -11.85 0.35
C ILE A 8 -5.36 -12.08 -0.23
N ASP A 9 -5.27 -12.99 -1.19
CA ASP A 9 -4.03 -13.23 -1.91
C ASP A 9 -3.80 -12.11 -2.94
N ILE A 10 -2.63 -11.47 -2.89
CA ILE A 10 -2.28 -10.36 -3.78
C ILE A 10 -1.25 -10.88 -4.78
N SER A 11 -1.69 -11.13 -6.01
CA SER A 11 -0.80 -11.51 -7.10
C SER A 11 0.11 -10.34 -7.47
N HIS A 12 1.43 -10.51 -7.31
CA HIS A 12 2.42 -9.49 -7.58
C HIS A 12 2.90 -9.57 -9.04
N HIS A 13 2.25 -8.83 -9.94
CA HIS A 13 2.66 -8.71 -11.34
C HIS A 13 3.42 -7.40 -11.53
N VAL A 14 4.70 -7.50 -11.89
CA VAL A 14 5.57 -6.36 -12.14
C VAL A 14 5.81 -6.24 -13.64
N LYS A 15 5.66 -5.04 -14.19
CA LYS A 15 6.13 -4.77 -15.57
C LYS A 15 7.65 -4.87 -15.61
N GLU A 16 8.18 -5.38 -16.72
CA GLU A 16 9.61 -5.43 -16.94
C GLU A 16 10.24 -4.02 -16.79
N GLY A 17 11.32 -3.92 -16.01
CA GLY A 17 11.97 -2.65 -15.68
C GLY A 17 11.38 -1.89 -14.47
N PHE A 18 10.35 -2.41 -13.79
CA PHE A 18 9.86 -1.83 -12.54
C PHE A 18 10.46 -2.54 -11.33
N GLU A 19 11.01 -1.76 -10.40
CA GLU A 19 11.56 -2.28 -9.16
C GLU A 19 10.46 -2.53 -8.12
N LYS A 20 10.76 -3.42 -7.17
CA LYS A 20 9.91 -3.63 -6.01
C LYS A 20 9.81 -2.33 -5.22
N ALA A 21 8.58 -1.91 -4.93
CA ALA A 21 8.32 -0.70 -4.17
C ALA A 21 8.75 -0.85 -2.70
N ASP A 22 9.41 0.19 -2.18
CA ASP A 22 9.76 0.32 -0.76
C ASP A 22 9.04 1.54 -0.15
N PRO A 23 8.53 1.47 1.09
CA PRO A 23 7.84 2.61 1.71
C PRO A 23 8.65 3.91 1.74
N SER A 24 9.99 3.83 1.83
CA SER A 24 10.87 5.01 1.81
C SER A 24 10.93 5.73 0.45
N GLN A 25 10.38 5.14 -0.60
CA GLN A 25 10.23 5.77 -1.92
C GLN A 25 9.01 6.67 -2.01
N PHE A 26 8.20 6.76 -0.95
CA PHE A 26 6.95 7.51 -0.95
C PHE A 26 6.89 8.53 0.20
N GLU A 27 6.51 9.76 -0.14
CA GLU A 27 6.16 10.80 0.81
C GLU A 27 4.67 10.74 1.14
N LEU A 28 4.33 10.72 2.44
CA LEU A 28 2.96 10.70 2.92
C LEU A 28 2.36 12.12 2.85
N LEU A 29 1.27 12.30 2.10
CA LEU A 29 0.66 13.64 1.94
C LEU A 29 -0.58 13.81 2.82
N LYS A 30 -1.60 12.98 2.64
CA LYS A 30 -2.87 13.09 3.39
C LYS A 30 -3.55 11.75 3.57
N VAL A 31 -4.44 11.65 4.55
CA VAL A 31 -5.39 10.53 4.63
C VAL A 31 -6.48 10.75 3.59
N LEU A 32 -6.75 9.74 2.76
CA LEU A 32 -7.85 9.74 1.79
C LEU A 32 -9.12 9.16 2.40
N GLY A 33 -8.99 8.16 3.26
CA GLY A 33 -10.13 7.52 3.92
C GLY A 33 -9.70 6.50 4.95
N GLN A 34 -10.58 6.23 5.91
CA GLN A 34 -10.42 5.19 6.93
C GLN A 34 -11.71 4.38 7.00
N GLY A 35 -11.60 3.07 6.81
CA GLY A 35 -12.74 2.15 6.91
C GLY A 35 -12.38 0.90 7.71
N SER A 36 -13.29 -0.07 7.73
CA SER A 36 -13.12 -1.37 8.40
C SER A 36 -11.89 -2.14 7.90
N TYR A 37 -11.50 -1.93 6.64
CA TYR A 37 -10.36 -2.60 5.99
C TYR A 37 -9.05 -1.79 6.05
N GLY A 38 -8.97 -0.80 6.93
CA GLY A 38 -7.75 -0.03 7.18
C GLY A 38 -7.79 1.40 6.62
N LYS A 39 -6.62 2.04 6.68
CA LYS A 39 -6.42 3.44 6.32
C LYS A 39 -5.75 3.54 4.94
N VAL A 40 -6.25 4.46 4.13
CA VAL A 40 -5.72 4.78 2.80
C VAL A 40 -5.11 6.19 2.85
N PHE A 41 -3.88 6.31 2.35
CA PHE A 41 -3.14 7.55 2.29
C PHE A 41 -2.91 7.97 0.84
N LEU A 42 -2.98 9.27 0.55
CA LEU A 42 -2.40 9.84 -0.65
C LEU A 42 -0.89 9.95 -0.42
N VAL A 43 -0.12 9.40 -1.31
CA VAL A 43 1.34 9.48 -1.29
C VAL A 43 1.87 10.03 -2.62
N ARG A 44 3.06 10.61 -2.57
CA ARG A 44 3.83 11.00 -3.75
C ARG A 44 5.08 10.14 -3.82
N LYS A 45 5.37 9.55 -4.98
CA LYS A 45 6.65 8.86 -5.15
C LYS A 45 7.77 9.88 -5.27
N ILE A 46 8.88 9.67 -4.57
CA ILE A 46 10.03 10.60 -4.52
C ILE A 46 11.29 10.06 -5.20
N LYS A 47 11.26 8.80 -5.66
CA LYS A 47 12.38 8.10 -6.32
C LYS A 47 11.89 7.28 -7.50
N GLY A 48 12.77 7.03 -8.47
CA GLY A 48 12.47 6.22 -9.66
C GLY A 48 11.88 7.02 -10.83
N SER A 49 11.52 6.32 -11.89
CA SER A 49 11.09 6.88 -13.18
C SER A 49 9.76 7.64 -13.13
N ASP A 50 8.91 7.33 -12.16
CA ASP A 50 7.59 7.90 -11.84
C ASP A 50 7.65 8.85 -10.63
N SER A 51 8.82 9.40 -10.31
CA SER A 51 8.95 10.43 -9.27
C SER A 51 8.00 11.61 -9.52
N GLY A 52 7.35 12.09 -8.47
CA GLY A 52 6.32 13.12 -8.52
C GLY A 52 4.90 12.58 -8.70
N GLN A 53 4.73 11.35 -9.17
CA GLN A 53 3.40 10.73 -9.37
C GLN A 53 2.70 10.47 -8.03
N LEU A 54 1.38 10.71 -8.03
CA LEU A 54 0.51 10.48 -6.88
C LEU A 54 -0.07 9.06 -6.91
N TYR A 55 -0.13 8.43 -5.74
CA TYR A 55 -0.68 7.09 -5.52
C TYR A 55 -1.57 7.02 -4.26
N ALA A 56 -2.44 6.02 -4.20
CA ALA A 56 -3.16 5.65 -2.98
C ALA A 56 -2.44 4.46 -2.31
N MET A 57 -1.94 4.65 -1.10
CA MET A 57 -1.29 3.60 -0.30
C MET A 57 -2.27 3.05 0.73
N LYS A 58 -2.59 1.75 0.63
CA LYS A 58 -3.37 1.01 1.63
C LYS A 58 -2.44 0.25 2.56
N VAL A 59 -2.52 0.50 3.86
CA VAL A 59 -1.73 -0.23 4.86
C VAL A 59 -2.53 -1.42 5.34
N LEU A 60 -2.13 -2.62 4.92
CA LEU A 60 -2.69 -3.88 5.38
C LEU A 60 -1.83 -4.40 6.54
N LYS A 61 -2.45 -4.65 7.70
CA LYS A 61 -1.79 -5.45 8.74
C LYS A 61 -1.94 -6.91 8.34
N LYS A 62 -0.83 -7.57 8.00
CA LYS A 62 -0.82 -9.03 7.93
C LYS A 62 -0.97 -9.52 9.37
N ALA A 63 -2.01 -10.29 9.66
CA ALA A 63 -2.11 -10.96 10.95
C ALA A 63 -1.00 -12.01 10.98
N THR A 64 0.02 -11.85 11.81
CA THR A 64 0.79 -12.99 12.26
C THR A 64 -0.15 -13.76 13.18
N LEU A 65 -0.90 -14.73 12.64
CA LEU A 65 -1.55 -15.72 13.50
C LEU A 65 -0.45 -16.33 14.36
N LYS A 66 -0.55 -16.16 15.68
CA LYS A 66 0.08 -17.07 16.64
C LYS A 66 -0.87 -18.23 16.89
#